data_AF-A0A087HIA1-F1
#
_entry.id   AF-A0A087HIA1-F1
#
_cell.length_a   1.000
_cell.length_b   1.000
_cell.length_c   1.000
_cell.angle_alpha   90.00
_cell.angle_beta   90.00
_cell.angle_gamma   90.00
#
_symmetry.space_group_name_H-M   'P 1'
#
loop_
_entity.id
_entity.type
_entity.pdbx_description
1 polymer ?
#
loop_
_entity_poly.entity_id
_entity_poly.type
_entity_poly.pdbx_seq_one_letter_code
_entity_poly.pdbx_strand_id
1 'polypeptide(L)'
;MHVLPDSFEMLSSPCLEDDPWHKFPFTGFVAMLSGLVTLAIDSIATSLYTKKAVADDSEERATPMIIQIDHLPTTTKEHNSTCSKQLLRYRVIAMVLELGIIVHSVVIGLSLGATNDTCTIKGLIAALCFHQMFEGMGLGGCILQAESTNVKKSVMAFFFSVTTPFGIALGIALSSVYTDNSPTALITVGLLNACSAGLLIYMALVDLLAAEFMGSMLQGSVKLQINCFGAALLGCGGMSVLAKWA
;
A
#
# COMPACT_ATOMS: atom_id res chain seq x y z
N MET A 1 -1.40 -8.15 10.50
CA MET A 1 -1.66 -9.40 11.23
C MET A 1 -0.43 -10.30 11.34
N HIS A 2 0.42 -10.44 10.32
CA HIS A 2 1.67 -11.23 10.42
C HIS A 2 2.94 -10.35 10.57
N VAL A 3 3.14 -9.37 9.68
CA VAL A 3 4.37 -8.52 9.66
C VAL A 3 4.66 -7.78 10.97
N LEU A 4 3.63 -7.19 11.59
CA LEU A 4 3.82 -6.36 12.78
C LEU A 4 4.23 -7.21 14.00
N PRO A 5 3.56 -8.34 14.31
CA PRO A 5 4.07 -9.31 15.28
C PRO A 5 5.51 -9.78 15.00
N ASP A 6 5.85 -10.13 13.75
CA ASP A 6 7.20 -10.60 13.40
C ASP A 6 8.26 -9.53 13.75
N SER A 7 7.95 -8.25 13.50
CA SER A 7 8.82 -7.15 13.92
C SER A 7 9.01 -7.10 15.43
N PHE A 8 7.93 -7.27 16.21
CA PHE A 8 8.02 -7.28 17.67
C PHE A 8 8.88 -8.44 18.17
N GLU A 9 8.73 -9.63 17.59
CA GLU A 9 9.51 -10.81 17.96
C GLU A 9 11.00 -10.63 17.63
N MET A 10 11.32 -10.07 16.45
CA MET A 10 12.70 -9.83 16.04
C MET A 10 13.39 -8.75 16.87
N LEU A 11 12.72 -7.62 17.15
CA LEU A 11 13.29 -6.50 17.90
C LEU A 11 13.25 -6.68 19.43
N SER A 12 12.49 -7.66 19.93
CA SER A 12 12.49 -8.07 21.34
C SER A 12 13.27 -9.37 21.59
N SER A 13 14.08 -9.79 20.61
CA SER A 13 14.85 -11.02 20.70
C SER A 13 15.94 -10.91 21.76
N PRO A 14 16.14 -11.95 22.61
CA PRO A 14 17.20 -11.98 23.62
C PRO A 14 18.62 -11.92 23.04
N CYS A 15 18.76 -12.05 21.71
CA CYS A 15 20.04 -11.88 21.01
C CYS A 15 20.45 -10.40 20.87
N LEU A 16 19.58 -9.44 21.23
CA LEU A 16 19.86 -8.01 21.20
C LEU A 16 20.26 -7.47 22.58
N GLU A 17 21.03 -6.39 22.60
CA GLU A 17 21.41 -5.70 23.84
C GLU A 17 20.18 -5.07 24.52
N ASP A 18 20.15 -5.10 25.86
CA ASP A 18 19.05 -4.52 26.64
C ASP A 18 18.82 -3.03 26.37
N ASP A 19 19.88 -2.28 26.11
CA ASP A 19 19.83 -0.87 25.74
C ASP A 19 20.31 -0.71 24.29
N PRO A 20 19.54 -0.15 23.36
CA PRO A 20 18.20 0.44 23.53
C PRO A 20 17.02 -0.52 23.27
N TRP A 21 17.27 -1.74 22.79
CA TRP A 21 16.26 -2.57 22.13
C TRP A 21 15.12 -3.04 23.05
N HIS A 22 15.41 -3.37 24.32
CA HIS A 22 14.39 -3.79 25.28
C HIS A 22 13.77 -2.64 26.07
N LYS A 23 14.33 -1.42 25.98
CA LYS A 23 13.84 -0.24 26.71
C LYS A 23 12.90 0.64 25.88
N PHE A 24 13.03 0.62 24.55
CA PHE A 24 12.26 1.47 23.66
C PHE A 24 11.45 0.65 22.64
N PRO A 25 10.14 0.95 22.43
CA PRO A 25 9.29 0.19 21.52
C PRO A 25 9.55 0.57 20.06
N PHE A 26 10.71 0.16 19.51
CA PHE A 26 11.14 0.49 18.15
C PHE A 26 10.13 0.07 17.09
N THR A 27 9.55 -1.12 17.20
CA THR A 27 8.52 -1.60 16.26
C THR A 27 7.35 -0.61 16.15
N GLY A 28 6.77 -0.22 17.29
CA GLY A 28 5.65 0.72 17.31
C GLY A 28 6.04 2.10 16.80
N PHE A 29 7.20 2.61 17.24
CA PHE A 29 7.70 3.92 16.80
C PHE A 29 7.92 3.98 15.28
N VAL A 30 8.62 3.00 14.71
CA VAL A 30 8.93 2.95 13.28
C VAL A 30 7.66 2.72 12.45
N ALA A 31 6.72 1.89 12.91
CA ALA A 31 5.44 1.73 12.23
C ALA A 31 4.65 3.03 12.19
N MET A 32 4.55 3.77 13.30
CA MET A 32 3.87 5.07 13.31
C MET A 32 4.58 6.10 12.44
N LEU A 33 5.91 6.16 12.51
CA LEU A 33 6.71 7.09 11.70
C LEU A 33 6.52 6.80 10.20
N SER A 34 6.52 5.52 9.82
CA SER A 34 6.26 5.10 8.45
C SER A 34 4.87 5.55 7.97
N GLY A 35 3.81 5.30 8.76
CA GLY A 35 2.46 5.78 8.43
C GLY A 35 2.37 7.29 8.29
N LEU A 36 3.05 8.07 9.15
CA LEU A 36 3.10 9.53 9.04
C LEU A 36 3.86 10.00 7.79
N VAL A 37 4.95 9.33 7.44
CA VAL A 37 5.70 9.63 6.21
C VAL A 37 4.84 9.32 4.98
N THR A 38 4.13 8.19 4.96
CA THR A 38 3.20 7.86 3.86
C THR A 38 2.10 8.92 3.73
N LEU A 39 1.49 9.34 4.84
CA LEU A 39 0.53 10.46 4.86
C LEU A 39 1.14 11.75 4.29
N ALA A 40 2.36 12.08 4.69
CA ALA A 40 3.03 13.28 4.20
C ALA A 40 3.27 13.20 2.68
N ILE A 41 3.70 12.03 2.17
CA ILE A 41 3.89 11.79 0.73
C ILE A 41 2.56 11.94 -0.01
N ASP A 42 1.50 11.27 0.44
CA ASP A 42 0.19 11.33 -0.20
C ASP A 42 -0.39 12.77 -0.20
N SER A 43 -0.27 13.47 0.93
CA SER A 43 -0.72 14.86 1.07
C SER A 43 0.05 15.83 0.17
N ILE A 44 1.38 15.73 0.14
CA ILE A 44 2.24 16.57 -0.70
C ILE A 44 2.00 16.27 -2.18
N ALA A 45 1.95 14.99 -2.56
CA ALA A 45 1.67 14.58 -3.93
C ALA A 45 0.31 15.15 -4.38
N THR A 46 -0.75 14.93 -3.59
CA THR A 46 -2.09 15.46 -3.88
C THR A 46 -2.08 16.98 -4.02
N SER A 47 -1.36 17.70 -3.16
CA SER A 47 -1.24 19.17 -3.22
C SER A 47 -0.54 19.66 -4.50
N LEU A 48 0.61 19.06 -4.84
CA LEU A 48 1.39 19.43 -6.04
C LEU A 48 0.60 19.15 -7.32
N TYR A 49 -0.05 17.98 -7.38
CA TYR A 49 -0.87 17.59 -8.53
C TYR A 49 -2.10 18.49 -8.67
N THR A 50 -2.78 18.82 -7.58
CA THR A 50 -3.92 19.75 -7.59
C THR A 50 -3.50 21.15 -8.06
N LYS A 51 -2.37 21.67 -7.57
CA LYS A 51 -1.85 22.98 -8.00
C LYS A 51 -1.51 23.00 -9.48
N LYS A 52 -0.86 21.94 -9.99
CA LYS A 52 -0.53 21.84 -11.42
C LYS A 52 -1.78 21.80 -12.30
N ALA A 53 -2.81 21.04 -11.89
CA ALA A 53 -4.08 20.99 -12.63
C ALA A 53 -4.80 22.34 -12.66
N VAL A 54 -4.74 23.12 -11.57
CA VAL A 54 -5.30 24.48 -11.53
C VAL A 54 -4.48 25.45 -12.39
N ALA A 55 -3.15 25.33 -12.40
CA ALA A 55 -2.28 26.17 -13.24
C ALA A 55 -2.53 25.93 -14.73
N ASP A 56 -2.68 24.68 -15.15
CA ASP A 56 -2.96 24.27 -16.54
C ASP A 56 -4.32 24.83 -17.02
N ASP A 57 -5.38 24.72 -16.19
CA ASP A 57 -6.71 25.31 -16.48
C ASP A 57 -6.66 26.85 -16.58
N SER A 58 -5.77 27.49 -15.82
CA SER A 58 -5.59 28.95 -15.88
C SER A 58 -4.80 29.44 -17.10
N GLU A 59 -3.82 28.68 -17.58
CA GLU A 59 -3.10 28.99 -18.83
C GLU A 59 -3.99 28.77 -20.07
N GLU A 60 -4.77 27.68 -20.10
CA GLU A 60 -5.71 27.41 -21.21
C GLU A 60 -6.79 28.50 -21.33
N ARG A 61 -7.17 29.11 -20.19
CA ARG A 61 -8.12 30.23 -20.14
C ARG A 61 -7.50 31.59 -20.58
N ALA A 62 -6.17 31.71 -20.62
CA ALA A 62 -5.46 32.92 -21.04
C ALA A 62 -5.25 33.01 -22.56
N THR A 63 -5.43 31.91 -23.30
CA THR A 63 -5.55 31.94 -24.77
C THR A 63 -6.87 32.61 -25.17
N PRO A 64 -6.87 33.66 -26.03
CA PRO A 64 -8.09 34.37 -26.37
C PRO A 64 -9.03 33.45 -27.15
N MET A 65 -10.11 33.03 -26.49
CA MET A 65 -11.21 32.30 -27.07
C MET A 65 -11.92 33.22 -28.07
N ILE A 66 -11.86 32.89 -29.36
CA ILE A 66 -12.72 33.50 -30.39
C ILE A 66 -14.17 33.22 -29.96
N ILE A 67 -14.90 34.28 -29.62
CA ILE A 67 -16.26 34.22 -29.11
C ILE A 67 -17.18 33.74 -30.24
N GLN A 68 -17.65 32.49 -30.15
CA GLN A 68 -18.87 32.06 -30.81
C GLN A 68 -19.94 31.90 -29.72
N ILE A 69 -20.90 32.83 -29.72
CA ILE A 69 -22.04 32.87 -28.81
C ILE A 69 -23.00 31.77 -29.25
N ASP A 70 -23.14 30.72 -28.43
CA ASP A 70 -24.35 29.91 -28.41
C ASP A 70 -24.71 29.53 -26.96
N HIS A 71 -25.98 29.73 -26.63
CA HIS A 71 -26.61 29.51 -25.33
C HIS A 71 -26.55 28.02 -24.90
N LEU A 72 -25.72 27.65 -23.91
CA LEU A 72 -25.86 26.39 -23.12
C LEU A 72 -25.03 26.47 -21.81
N PRO A 73 -25.44 25.77 -20.71
CA PRO A 73 -25.25 26.22 -19.35
C PRO A 73 -23.83 26.01 -18.82
N THR A 74 -23.48 26.89 -17.90
CA THR A 74 -22.28 27.00 -17.06
C THR A 74 -21.95 25.76 -16.20
N THR A 75 -22.71 24.66 -16.31
CA THR A 75 -22.56 23.43 -15.51
C THR A 75 -21.50 22.46 -16.02
N THR A 76 -21.14 22.51 -17.32
CA THR A 76 -20.20 21.54 -17.93
C THR A 76 -18.74 21.77 -17.55
N LYS A 77 -18.30 23.03 -17.35
CA LYS A 77 -16.91 23.35 -16.98
C LYS A 77 -16.57 22.98 -15.52
N GLU A 78 -17.48 23.23 -14.57
CA GLU A 78 -17.25 22.81 -13.18
C GLU A 78 -17.22 21.28 -13.05
N HIS A 79 -18.10 20.58 -13.76
CA HIS A 79 -18.13 19.12 -13.77
C HIS A 79 -16.83 18.51 -14.32
N ASN A 80 -16.30 19.03 -15.45
CA ASN A 80 -15.05 18.57 -16.03
C ASN A 80 -13.83 18.82 -15.13
N SER A 81 -13.78 19.97 -14.45
CA SER A 81 -12.70 20.29 -13.50
C SER A 81 -12.73 19.40 -12.25
N THR A 82 -13.93 19.06 -11.76
CA THR A 82 -14.13 18.20 -10.59
C THR A 82 -13.81 16.73 -10.92
N CYS A 83 -14.24 16.27 -12.10
CA CYS A 83 -13.91 14.95 -12.64
C CYS A 83 -12.39 14.77 -12.81
N SER A 84 -11.70 15.75 -13.38
CA SER A 84 -10.25 15.71 -13.57
C SER A 84 -9.48 15.66 -12.23
N LYS A 85 -9.93 16.41 -11.21
CA LYS A 85 -9.37 16.36 -9.86
C LYS A 85 -9.58 15.00 -9.18
N GLN A 86 -10.73 14.36 -9.37
CA GLN A 86 -10.99 13.02 -8.83
C GLN A 86 -10.13 11.95 -9.51
N LEU A 87 -10.02 11.97 -10.84
CA LEU A 87 -9.14 11.05 -11.58
C LEU A 87 -7.67 11.19 -11.15
N LEU A 88 -7.22 12.42 -10.91
CA LEU A 88 -5.88 12.69 -10.42
C LEU A 88 -5.65 12.10 -9.02
N ARG A 89 -6.63 12.23 -8.13
CA ARG A 89 -6.60 11.61 -6.79
C ARG A 89 -6.53 10.09 -6.90
N TYR A 90 -7.34 9.45 -7.75
CA TYR A 90 -7.25 8.00 -7.97
C TYR A 90 -5.90 7.55 -8.52
N ARG A 91 -5.26 8.35 -9.38
CA ARG A 91 -3.90 8.07 -9.86
C ARG A 91 -2.84 8.17 -8.77
N VAL A 92 -2.92 9.16 -7.89
CA VAL A 92 -2.01 9.29 -6.75
C VAL A 92 -2.18 8.10 -5.82
N ILE A 93 -3.42 7.79 -5.44
CA ILE A 93 -3.75 6.62 -4.60
C ILE A 93 -3.20 5.33 -5.23
N ALA A 94 -3.42 5.11 -6.53
CA ALA A 94 -2.93 3.91 -7.20
C ALA A 94 -1.38 3.81 -7.21
N MET A 95 -0.66 4.92 -7.35
CA MET A 95 0.82 4.92 -7.29
C MET A 95 1.35 4.72 -5.87
N VAL A 96 0.76 5.38 -4.88
CA VAL A 96 1.15 5.22 -3.46
C VAL A 96 0.87 3.77 -3.03
N LEU A 97 -0.23 3.19 -3.51
CA LEU A 97 -0.60 1.81 -3.26
C LEU A 97 0.33 0.80 -3.92
N GLU A 98 0.72 1.05 -5.16
CA GLU A 98 1.73 0.23 -5.82
C GLU A 98 3.07 0.28 -5.08
N LEU A 99 3.56 1.47 -4.70
CA LEU A 99 4.79 1.63 -3.92
C LEU A 99 4.71 0.85 -2.61
N GLY A 100 3.56 0.93 -1.93
CA GLY A 100 3.32 0.21 -0.69
C GLY A 100 3.37 -1.30 -0.84
N ILE A 101 2.71 -1.83 -1.87
CA ILE A 101 2.74 -3.26 -2.19
C ILE A 101 4.15 -3.70 -2.57
N ILE A 102 4.92 -2.89 -3.31
CA ILE A 102 6.30 -3.21 -3.66
C ILE A 102 7.14 -3.38 -2.38
N VAL A 103 7.13 -2.38 -1.50
CA VAL A 103 7.91 -2.43 -0.25
C VAL A 103 7.49 -3.65 0.58
N HIS A 104 6.19 -3.88 0.73
CA HIS A 104 5.68 -5.01 1.47
C HIS A 104 6.09 -6.37 0.88
N SER A 105 5.95 -6.51 -0.44
CA SER A 105 6.26 -7.74 -1.18
C SER A 105 7.75 -8.08 -1.10
N VAL A 106 8.64 -7.09 -1.14
CA VAL A 106 10.09 -7.31 -0.92
C VAL A 106 10.34 -7.84 0.48
N VAL A 107 9.74 -7.22 1.50
CA VAL A 107 9.98 -7.57 2.92
C VAL A 107 9.44 -8.97 3.26
N ILE A 108 8.25 -9.31 2.76
CA ILE A 108 7.72 -10.68 2.84
C ILE A 108 8.67 -11.65 2.14
N GLY A 109 9.05 -11.36 0.90
CA GLY A 109 9.91 -12.24 0.11
C GLY A 109 11.25 -12.48 0.78
N LEU A 110 11.86 -11.42 1.33
CA LEU A 110 13.11 -11.47 2.08
C LEU A 110 12.98 -12.42 3.28
N SER A 111 11.91 -12.28 4.07
CA SER A 111 11.65 -13.11 5.26
C SER A 111 11.43 -14.59 4.88
N LEU A 112 10.67 -14.85 3.80
CA LEU A 112 10.47 -16.21 3.29
C LEU A 112 11.77 -16.83 2.78
N GLY A 113 12.55 -16.08 1.99
CA GLY A 113 13.81 -16.54 1.41
C GLY A 113 14.91 -16.78 2.45
N ALA A 114 14.84 -16.08 3.59
CA ALA A 114 15.75 -16.28 4.71
C ALA A 114 15.37 -17.47 5.61
N THR A 115 14.14 -17.99 5.50
CA THR A 115 13.67 -19.10 6.33
C THR A 115 14.29 -20.43 5.89
N ASN A 116 14.81 -21.22 6.84
CA ASN A 116 15.40 -22.54 6.57
C ASN A 116 14.47 -23.73 6.90
N ASP A 117 13.32 -23.50 7.57
CA ASP A 117 12.38 -24.56 7.94
C ASP A 117 11.44 -24.94 6.77
N THR A 118 11.52 -26.19 6.33
CA THR A 118 10.75 -26.68 5.17
C THR A 118 9.25 -26.78 5.44
N CYS A 119 8.83 -26.98 6.69
CA CYS A 119 7.41 -27.04 7.06
C CYS A 119 6.79 -25.64 6.96
N THR A 120 7.47 -24.66 7.57
CA THR A 120 7.12 -23.23 7.52
C THR A 120 7.13 -22.69 6.09
N ILE A 121 8.16 -23.00 5.28
CA ILE A 121 8.21 -22.56 3.87
C ILE A 121 6.96 -23.03 3.09
N LYS A 122 6.55 -24.30 3.24
CA LYS A 122 5.39 -24.83 2.52
C LYS A 122 4.08 -24.15 2.95
N GLY A 123 3.90 -23.94 4.24
CA GLY A 123 2.76 -23.20 4.80
C GLY A 123 2.72 -21.75 4.31
N LEU A 124 3.84 -21.04 4.45
CA LEU A 124 4.00 -19.65 4.03
C LEU A 124 3.75 -19.47 2.53
N ILE A 125 4.29 -20.33 1.66
CA ILE A 125 4.04 -20.23 0.20
C ILE A 125 2.55 -20.36 -0.09
N ALA A 126 1.85 -21.32 0.52
CA ALA A 126 0.42 -21.50 0.32
C ALA A 126 -0.36 -20.27 0.83
N ALA A 127 -0.05 -19.76 2.02
CA ALA A 127 -0.68 -18.57 2.56
C ALA A 127 -0.41 -17.32 1.70
N LEU A 128 0.81 -17.16 1.19
CA LEU A 128 1.20 -16.06 0.31
C LEU A 128 0.51 -16.11 -1.04
N CYS A 129 0.29 -17.29 -1.62
CA CYS A 129 -0.50 -17.39 -2.85
C CYS A 129 -1.92 -16.83 -2.66
N PHE A 130 -2.58 -17.17 -1.55
CA PHE A 130 -3.89 -16.60 -1.24
C PHE A 130 -3.82 -15.10 -0.93
N HIS A 131 -2.83 -14.66 -0.15
CA HIS A 131 -2.62 -13.26 0.17
C HIS A 131 -2.42 -12.41 -1.09
N GLN A 132 -1.44 -12.81 -1.93
CA GLN A 132 -1.07 -12.12 -3.15
C GLN A 132 -2.23 -12.09 -4.16
N MET A 133 -3.10 -13.11 -4.17
CA MET A 133 -4.30 -13.11 -5.00
C MET A 133 -5.24 -11.95 -4.60
N PHE A 134 -5.49 -11.74 -3.30
CA PHE A 134 -6.36 -10.66 -2.83
C PHE A 134 -5.73 -9.28 -2.99
N GLU A 135 -4.43 -9.13 -2.73
CA GLU A 135 -3.72 -7.88 -2.99
C GLU A 135 -3.72 -7.52 -4.48
N GLY A 136 -3.52 -8.50 -5.36
CA GLY A 136 -3.56 -8.31 -6.81
C GLY A 136 -4.94 -7.91 -7.33
N MET A 137 -6.02 -8.46 -6.76
CA MET A 137 -7.38 -8.02 -7.08
C MET A 137 -7.64 -6.58 -6.64
N GLY A 138 -7.16 -6.19 -5.45
CA GLY A 138 -7.26 -4.81 -4.95
C GLY A 138 -6.51 -3.81 -5.83
N LEU A 139 -5.23 -4.09 -6.11
CA LEU A 139 -4.41 -3.26 -7.01
C LEU A 139 -5.01 -3.18 -8.41
N GLY A 140 -5.50 -4.30 -8.96
CA GLY A 140 -6.15 -4.34 -10.27
C GLY A 140 -7.38 -3.41 -10.33
N GLY A 141 -8.18 -3.37 -9.27
CA GLY A 141 -9.29 -2.42 -9.13
C GLY A 141 -8.82 -0.96 -9.18
N CYS A 142 -7.78 -0.61 -8.43
CA CYS A 142 -7.22 0.76 -8.42
C CYS A 142 -6.62 1.14 -9.79
N ILE A 143 -5.91 0.23 -10.46
CA ILE A 143 -5.32 0.44 -11.79
C ILE A 143 -6.39 0.71 -12.84
N LEU A 144 -7.52 -0.01 -12.77
CA LEU A 144 -8.64 0.19 -13.68
C LEU A 144 -9.34 1.54 -13.44
N GLN A 145 -9.51 1.94 -12.17
CA GLN A 145 -10.10 3.23 -11.80
C GLN A 145 -9.21 4.44 -12.13
N ALA A 146 -7.89 4.27 -12.14
CA ALA A 146 -6.94 5.36 -12.41
C ALA A 146 -6.87 5.82 -13.88
N GLU A 147 -7.65 5.20 -14.78
CA GLU A 147 -7.72 5.48 -16.24
C GLU A 147 -6.36 5.84 -16.86
N SER A 148 -5.35 5.03 -16.52
CA SER A 148 -3.98 5.24 -16.99
C SER A 148 -3.73 4.58 -18.34
N THR A 149 -2.66 4.97 -19.02
CA THR A 149 -2.28 4.37 -20.30
C THR A 149 -1.99 2.87 -20.12
N ASN A 150 -2.26 2.07 -21.15
CA ASN A 150 -2.03 0.62 -21.11
C ASN A 150 -0.57 0.26 -20.76
N VAL A 151 0.38 1.11 -21.15
CA VAL A 151 1.79 0.97 -20.77
C VAL A 151 1.96 1.08 -19.26
N LYS A 152 1.39 2.11 -18.61
CA LYS A 152 1.45 2.25 -17.15
C LYS A 152 0.80 1.06 -16.45
N LYS A 153 -0.40 0.66 -16.88
CA LYS A 153 -1.10 -0.52 -16.33
C LYS A 153 -0.23 -1.78 -16.40
N SER A 154 0.44 -2.00 -17.54
CA SER A 154 1.34 -3.14 -17.74
C SER A 154 2.59 -3.06 -16.86
N VAL A 155 3.21 -1.89 -16.74
CA VAL A 155 4.37 -1.65 -15.85
C VAL A 155 4.00 -1.94 -14.39
N MET A 156 2.82 -1.49 -13.95
CA MET A 156 2.37 -1.73 -12.58
C MET A 156 2.14 -3.23 -12.30
N ALA A 157 1.50 -3.93 -13.23
CA ALA A 157 1.32 -5.38 -13.13
C ALA A 157 2.66 -6.14 -13.15
N PHE A 158 3.63 -5.67 -13.93
CA PHE A 158 4.98 -6.25 -13.98
C PHE A 158 5.69 -6.14 -12.62
N PHE A 159 5.71 -4.94 -12.03
CA PHE A 159 6.34 -4.74 -10.71
C PHE A 159 5.65 -5.56 -9.62
N PHE A 160 4.32 -5.61 -9.62
CA PHE A 160 3.57 -6.48 -8.71
C PHE A 160 4.01 -7.95 -8.81
N SER A 161 4.19 -8.48 -10.02
CA SER A 161 4.54 -9.89 -10.23
C SER A 161 6.00 -10.22 -9.91
N VAL A 162 6.94 -9.30 -10.13
CA VAL A 162 8.39 -9.58 -10.01
C VAL A 162 8.92 -9.32 -8.59
N THR A 163 8.25 -8.48 -7.81
CA THR A 163 8.78 -7.99 -6.55
C THR A 163 8.89 -9.08 -5.48
N THR A 164 7.88 -9.94 -5.31
CA THR A 164 7.94 -11.04 -4.33
C THR A 164 9.01 -12.07 -4.70
N PRO A 165 9.10 -12.58 -5.95
CA PRO A 165 10.21 -13.46 -6.36
C PRO A 165 11.60 -12.81 -6.18
N PHE A 166 11.72 -11.51 -6.47
CA PHE A 166 12.94 -10.77 -6.23
C PHE A 166 13.31 -10.73 -4.74
N GLY A 167 12.34 -10.45 -3.86
CA GLY A 167 12.52 -10.48 -2.41
C GLY A 167 12.97 -11.87 -1.92
N ILE A 168 12.37 -12.94 -2.43
CA ILE A 168 12.76 -14.33 -2.10
C ILE A 168 14.21 -14.61 -2.51
N ALA A 169 14.58 -14.26 -3.75
CA ALA A 169 15.94 -14.43 -4.24
C ALA A 169 16.94 -13.64 -3.40
N LEU A 170 16.59 -12.40 -3.02
CA LEU A 170 17.39 -11.58 -2.13
C LEU A 170 17.51 -12.19 -0.72
N GLY A 171 16.44 -12.75 -0.17
CA GLY A 171 16.43 -13.45 1.11
C GLY A 171 17.36 -14.67 1.11
N ILE A 172 17.29 -15.48 0.06
CA ILE A 172 18.19 -16.65 -0.12
C ILE A 172 19.65 -16.19 -0.28
N ALA A 173 19.90 -15.11 -1.03
CA ALA A 173 21.25 -14.58 -1.18
C ALA A 173 21.81 -14.09 0.15
N LEU A 174 21.00 -13.41 0.96
CA LEU A 174 21.40 -12.88 2.26
C LEU A 174 21.50 -13.96 3.34
N SER A 175 20.71 -15.04 3.28
CA SER A 175 20.82 -16.14 4.24
C SER A 175 22.12 -16.92 4.13
N SER A 176 22.82 -16.82 2.98
CA SER A 176 24.19 -17.35 2.84
C SER A 176 25.25 -16.54 3.59
N VAL A 177 24.94 -15.28 3.95
CA VAL A 177 25.87 -14.32 4.58
C VAL A 177 25.49 -14.04 6.04
N TYR A 178 24.20 -14.06 6.36
CA TYR A 178 23.67 -13.85 7.71
C TYR A 178 23.34 -15.18 8.36
N THR A 179 23.93 -15.45 9.52
CA THR A 179 23.49 -16.55 10.38
C THR A 179 22.14 -16.21 11.01
N ASP A 180 21.23 -17.18 11.07
CA ASP A 180 19.98 -17.08 11.82
C ASP A 180 20.25 -16.53 13.23
N ASN A 181 19.49 -15.50 13.64
CA ASN A 181 19.65 -14.76 14.90
C ASN A 181 20.90 -13.85 15.05
N SER A 182 21.60 -13.52 13.97
CA SER A 182 22.56 -12.41 14.01
C SER A 182 21.84 -11.12 14.43
N PRO A 183 22.38 -10.33 15.40
CA PRO A 183 21.79 -9.06 15.81
C PRO A 183 21.47 -8.14 14.63
N THR A 184 22.36 -8.07 13.64
CA THR A 184 22.18 -7.25 12.44
C THR A 184 21.00 -7.72 11.58
N ALA A 185 20.79 -9.03 11.46
CA ALA A 185 19.65 -9.58 10.72
C ALA A 185 18.33 -9.26 11.42
N LEU A 186 18.27 -9.50 12.74
CA LEU A 186 17.10 -9.22 13.58
C LEU A 186 16.73 -7.73 13.54
N ILE A 187 17.71 -6.85 13.68
CA ILE A 187 17.49 -5.39 13.62
C ILE A 187 17.01 -4.98 12.23
N THR A 188 17.68 -5.42 11.16
CA THR A 188 17.37 -4.98 9.80
C THR A 188 15.98 -5.47 9.38
N VAL A 189 15.69 -6.76 9.52
CA VAL A 189 14.41 -7.34 9.13
C VAL A 189 13.30 -6.86 10.06
N GLY A 190 13.56 -6.73 11.36
CA GLY A 190 12.62 -6.20 12.34
C GLY A 190 12.20 -4.76 12.04
N LEU A 191 13.15 -3.88 11.70
CA LEU A 191 12.86 -2.48 11.32
C LEU A 191 12.13 -2.38 9.97
N LEU A 192 12.52 -3.21 8.98
CA LEU A 192 11.84 -3.27 7.69
C LEU A 192 10.40 -3.77 7.82
N ASN A 193 10.16 -4.78 8.66
CA ASN A 193 8.82 -5.26 9.01
C ASN A 193 7.99 -4.18 9.71
N ALA A 194 8.55 -3.45 10.67
CA ALA A 194 7.86 -2.33 11.33
C ALA A 194 7.47 -1.24 10.33
N CYS A 195 8.41 -0.85 9.47
CA CYS A 195 8.20 0.17 8.45
C CYS A 195 7.12 -0.27 7.45
N SER A 196 7.20 -1.50 6.94
CA SER A 196 6.21 -2.09 6.03
C SER A 196 4.83 -2.16 6.69
N ALA A 197 4.74 -2.58 7.95
CA ALA A 197 3.46 -2.67 8.65
C ALA A 197 2.80 -1.29 8.81
N GLY A 198 3.56 -0.28 9.20
CA GLY A 198 3.09 1.11 9.32
C GLY A 198 2.54 1.66 8.00
N LEU A 199 3.28 1.43 6.91
CA LEU A 199 2.86 1.81 5.57
C LEU A 199 1.54 1.12 5.20
N LEU A 200 1.45 -0.21 5.35
CA LEU A 200 0.26 -0.97 4.94
C LEU A 200 -0.98 -0.63 5.77
N ILE A 201 -0.81 -0.31 7.05
CA ILE A 201 -1.92 0.16 7.90
C ILE A 201 -2.47 1.48 7.32
N TYR A 202 -1.59 2.42 6.95
CA TYR A 202 -2.01 3.65 6.28
C TYR A 202 -2.72 3.35 4.96
N MET A 203 -2.12 2.52 4.10
CA MET A 203 -2.70 2.15 2.80
C MET A 203 -4.10 1.53 2.94
N ALA A 204 -4.26 0.61 3.88
CA ALA A 204 -5.52 -0.11 4.07
C ALA A 204 -6.61 0.81 4.62
N LEU A 205 -6.31 1.61 5.65
CA LEU A 205 -7.30 2.43 6.33
C LEU A 205 -7.62 3.71 5.56
N VAL A 206 -6.62 4.40 5.04
CA VAL A 206 -6.76 5.74 4.45
C VAL A 206 -6.97 5.65 2.94
N ASP A 207 -6.07 4.97 2.23
CA ASP A 207 -6.07 5.00 0.77
C ASP A 207 -7.11 4.07 0.14
N LEU A 208 -7.46 2.97 0.83
CA LEU A 208 -8.49 2.04 0.38
C LEU A 208 -9.83 2.25 1.11
N LEU A 209 -9.89 1.93 2.40
CA LEU A 209 -11.17 1.89 3.12
C LEU A 209 -11.80 3.27 3.24
N ALA A 210 -11.06 4.29 3.69
CA ALA A 210 -11.64 5.63 3.80
C ALA A 210 -12.04 6.21 2.44
N ALA A 211 -11.24 5.96 1.38
CA ALA A 211 -11.58 6.42 0.03
C ALA A 211 -12.89 5.81 -0.50
N GLU A 212 -13.11 4.51 -0.31
CA GLU A 212 -14.33 3.81 -0.74
C GLU A 212 -15.55 4.16 0.15
N PHE A 213 -15.38 4.12 1.48
CA PHE A 213 -16.49 4.35 2.42
C PHE A 213 -16.96 5.80 2.47
N MET A 214 -16.08 6.76 2.19
CA MET A 214 -16.44 8.18 2.09
C MET A 214 -16.87 8.59 0.68
N GLY A 215 -16.89 7.65 -0.28
CA GLY A 215 -17.39 7.86 -1.63
C GLY A 215 -18.91 8.06 -1.67
N SER A 216 -19.39 8.85 -2.64
CA SER A 216 -20.81 9.20 -2.81
C SER A 216 -21.71 7.97 -3.01
N MET A 217 -21.20 6.91 -3.65
CA MET A 217 -21.92 5.66 -3.89
C MET A 217 -22.27 4.93 -2.58
N LEU A 218 -21.31 4.81 -1.66
CA LEU A 218 -21.53 4.12 -0.40
C LEU A 218 -22.29 4.99 0.61
N GLN A 219 -21.99 6.29 0.66
CA GLN A 219 -22.70 7.26 1.50
C GLN A 219 -24.19 7.39 1.15
N GLY A 220 -24.61 7.00 -0.06
CA GLY A 220 -26.01 7.00 -0.47
C GLY A 220 -26.86 5.87 0.13
N SER A 221 -26.26 4.83 0.74
CA SER A 221 -27.03 3.68 1.27
C SER A 221 -26.35 3.01 2.46
N VAL A 222 -26.95 3.20 3.65
CA VAL A 222 -26.48 2.56 4.90
C VAL A 222 -26.50 1.03 4.81
N LYS A 223 -27.47 0.44 4.08
CA LYS A 223 -27.51 -1.01 3.88
C LYS A 223 -26.29 -1.51 3.11
N LEU A 224 -25.86 -0.76 2.08
CA LEU A 224 -24.67 -1.09 1.32
C LEU A 224 -23.40 -0.92 2.17
N GLN A 225 -23.31 0.15 2.98
CA GLN A 225 -22.20 0.35 3.91
C GLN A 225 -22.06 -0.82 4.90
N ILE A 226 -23.15 -1.27 5.52
CA ILE A 226 -23.12 -2.41 6.46
C ILE A 226 -22.64 -3.68 5.75
N ASN A 227 -23.12 -3.95 4.54
CA ASN A 227 -22.68 -5.11 3.76
C ASN A 227 -21.17 -5.04 3.43
N CYS A 228 -20.68 -3.87 3.03
CA CYS A 228 -19.25 -3.66 2.75
C CYS A 228 -18.39 -3.76 4.01
N PHE A 229 -18.85 -3.25 5.15
CA PHE A 229 -18.16 -3.44 6.44
C PHE A 229 -18.14 -4.92 6.83
N GLY A 230 -19.24 -5.63 6.64
CA GLY A 230 -19.30 -7.09 6.84
C GLY A 230 -18.27 -7.83 5.98
N ALA A 231 -18.16 -7.47 4.70
CA ALA A 231 -17.16 -8.04 3.80
C ALA A 231 -15.71 -7.70 4.22
N ALA A 232 -15.45 -6.46 4.65
CA ALA A 232 -14.15 -6.03 5.15
C ALA A 232 -13.73 -6.80 6.42
N LEU A 233 -14.67 -7.01 7.35
CA LEU A 233 -14.44 -7.82 8.55
C LEU A 233 -14.20 -9.30 8.22
N LEU A 234 -14.93 -9.86 7.25
CA LEU A 234 -14.68 -11.22 6.76
C LEU A 234 -13.30 -11.35 6.12
N GLY A 235 -12.86 -10.35 5.34
CA GLY A 235 -11.51 -10.28 4.82
C GLY A 235 -10.46 -10.27 5.92
N CYS A 236 -10.60 -9.37 6.90
CA CYS A 236 -9.70 -9.30 8.07
C CYS A 236 -9.64 -10.63 8.85
N GLY A 237 -10.79 -11.26 9.07
CA GLY A 237 -10.89 -12.58 9.70
C GLY A 237 -10.19 -13.67 8.88
N GLY A 238 -10.41 -13.71 7.57
CA GLY A 238 -9.75 -14.64 6.65
C GLY A 238 -8.23 -14.50 6.67
N MET A 239 -7.72 -13.26 6.59
CA MET A 239 -6.29 -12.99 6.66
C MET A 239 -5.68 -13.35 8.03
N SER A 240 -6.46 -13.24 9.11
CA SER A 240 -6.03 -13.65 10.45
C SER A 240 -5.92 -15.17 10.59
N VAL A 241 -6.84 -15.93 9.99
CA VAL A 241 -6.77 -17.40 9.94
C VAL A 241 -5.56 -17.86 9.13
N LEU A 242 -5.33 -17.24 7.96
CA LEU A 242 -4.14 -17.52 7.15
C LEU A 242 -2.86 -17.25 7.93
N ALA A 243 -2.77 -16.11 8.64
CA ALA A 243 -1.61 -15.77 9.45
C ALA A 243 -1.35 -16.74 10.61
N LYS A 244 -2.39 -17.39 11.17
CA LYS A 244 -2.22 -18.41 12.21
C LYS A 244 -1.79 -19.77 11.65
N TRP A 245 -2.16 -20.05 10.40
CA TRP A 245 -1.92 -21.33 9.75
C TRP A 245 -0.56 -21.40 9.06
N ALA A 246 -0.06 -20.26 8.58
CA ALA A 246 1.23 -20.11 7.94
C ALA A 246 2.38 -20.14 8.97
#